data_AF-A0A0B7FG10-F1
#
_entry.id   AF-A0A0B7FG10-F1
#
_cell.length_a   1.000
_cell.length_b   1.000
_cell.length_c   1.000
_cell.angle_alpha   90.00
_cell.angle_beta   90.00
_cell.angle_gamma   90.00
#
_symmetry.space_group_name_H-M   'P 1'
#
loop_
_entity.id
_entity.type
_entity.pdbx_description
1 polymer ?
#
loop_
_entity_poly.entity_id
_entity_poly.type
_entity_poly.pdbx_seq_one_letter_code
_entity_poly.pdbx_strand_id
1 'polypeptide(L)'
;MIVGFFRARAPAVVAETLRPLFAPTSFCTNEKTDSNIYIYSNTMDDAFADLLLADPEDEQPEMTSREARIARAFNDSKKSYPSEIVVTPPGWFQVGAIHPGDLTKLDARHVEWSVQRLYLQRSYKQAQTLALEILLAAGVQLDPLLGDATAAGGALPKNEARDREMLDVAIRCAIKLDDKPTALALAEASRSRWTNNPGLGHTAGEAYLFADRPYDSISALLHAVRLRTPSHQVLSLLARALHTTSAERNNPAFGELGNVISEYANRTKPLFDKGLFPEQNGQQGKGRIKEKANVPAEGVVRRWAVEAGLGEVEVGLMVGLCCTGDGEEDVSGERSVRTL
;
A
#
# COMPACT_ATOMS: atom_id res chain seq x y z
N MET A 1 57.52 -7.43 22.69
CA MET A 1 57.93 -8.38 23.76
C MET A 1 56.65 -9.02 24.30
N ILE A 2 56.51 -10.34 24.06
CA ILE A 2 55.65 -11.33 24.76
C ILE A 2 54.12 -11.06 24.69
N VAL A 3 53.37 -11.66 23.76
CA VAL A 3 52.82 -13.04 23.69
C VAL A 3 51.72 -13.32 24.72
N GLY A 4 50.52 -13.69 24.23
CA GLY A 4 49.39 -14.13 25.06
C GLY A 4 48.25 -14.75 24.24
N PHE A 5 48.51 -15.89 23.61
CA PHE A 5 47.50 -16.81 23.08
C PHE A 5 46.63 -17.35 24.23
N PHE A 6 45.30 -17.43 24.04
CA PHE A 6 44.50 -18.51 24.61
C PHE A 6 43.43 -18.97 23.63
N ARG A 7 43.59 -20.22 23.22
CA ARG A 7 42.68 -21.06 22.45
C ARG A 7 42.31 -22.22 23.37
N ALA A 8 41.04 -22.40 23.71
CA ALA A 8 40.51 -23.66 24.26
C ALA A 8 38.98 -23.65 24.06
N ARG A 9 38.45 -24.45 23.13
CA ARG A 9 38.04 -25.87 23.24
C ARG A 9 36.56 -25.99 23.67
N ALA A 10 35.78 -26.51 22.73
CA ALA A 10 34.42 -27.00 22.92
C ALA A 10 34.34 -28.12 23.98
N PRO A 11 33.17 -28.32 24.59
CA PRO A 11 32.73 -29.63 25.05
C PRO A 11 31.66 -30.19 24.09
N ALA A 12 31.90 -31.41 23.64
CA ALA A 12 30.89 -32.28 23.07
C ALA A 12 30.02 -32.87 24.20
N VAL A 13 28.70 -32.82 24.06
CA VAL A 13 27.73 -33.65 24.80
C VAL A 13 26.59 -33.95 23.82
N VAL A 14 26.63 -35.12 23.19
CA VAL A 14 25.78 -36.32 23.42
C VAL A 14 24.37 -36.16 22.86
N ALA A 15 24.10 -37.02 21.88
CA ALA A 15 22.82 -37.26 21.23
C ALA A 15 21.83 -37.94 22.17
N GLU A 16 20.59 -37.47 22.18
CA GLU A 16 19.45 -38.28 22.62
C GLU A 16 18.14 -37.81 21.96
N THR A 17 17.77 -38.56 20.92
CA THR A 17 16.44 -39.16 20.67
C THR A 17 15.18 -38.44 21.18
N LEU A 18 14.39 -37.88 20.25
CA LEU A 18 12.93 -37.94 20.32
C LEU A 18 12.36 -38.31 18.94
N ARG A 19 11.78 -39.52 18.88
CA ARG A 19 11.13 -40.13 17.71
C ARG A 19 9.78 -39.46 17.41
N PRO A 20 9.35 -39.49 16.13
CA PRO A 20 7.98 -39.20 15.73
C PRO A 20 7.06 -40.38 16.09
N LEU A 21 5.87 -40.05 16.58
CA LEU A 21 4.82 -41.00 16.94
C LEU A 21 3.85 -41.21 15.76
N PHE A 22 3.57 -42.50 15.53
CA PHE A 22 2.47 -43.11 14.77
C PHE A 22 2.63 -43.31 13.26
N ALA A 23 3.17 -44.50 12.95
CA ALA A 23 2.95 -45.26 11.73
C ALA A 23 1.52 -45.85 11.68
N PRO A 24 0.96 -46.11 10.48
CA PRO A 24 -0.25 -46.90 10.31
C PRO A 24 0.10 -48.38 10.15
N THR A 25 -0.47 -49.23 11.00
CA THR A 25 -0.45 -50.69 10.86
C THR A 25 -1.56 -51.14 9.91
N SER A 26 -1.19 -51.83 8.84
CA SER A 26 -2.06 -52.72 8.07
C SER A 26 -2.21 -54.07 8.77
N PHE A 27 -3.40 -54.68 8.78
CA PHE A 27 -3.68 -56.05 8.29
C PHE A 27 -5.09 -56.53 8.71
N CYS A 28 -5.75 -57.18 7.75
CA CYS A 28 -6.66 -58.35 7.84
C CYS A 28 -8.01 -58.21 7.13
N THR A 29 -8.23 -59.17 6.24
CA THR A 29 -9.37 -59.46 5.35
C THR A 29 -10.38 -60.44 5.96
N ASN A 30 -11.61 -60.43 5.41
CA ASN A 30 -12.71 -61.41 5.49
C ASN A 30 -13.41 -61.54 6.87
N GLU A 31 -14.73 -61.76 7.00
CA GLU A 31 -15.63 -62.64 6.24
C GLU A 31 -17.10 -62.32 6.56
N LYS A 32 -18.01 -62.88 5.76
CA LYS A 32 -19.48 -62.71 5.69
C LYS A 32 -20.26 -63.00 6.99
N THR A 33 -21.40 -62.32 7.13
CA THR A 33 -22.65 -62.94 7.63
C THR A 33 -23.87 -62.30 6.96
N ASP A 34 -24.64 -63.15 6.26
CA ASP A 34 -25.99 -62.88 5.77
C ASP A 34 -27.00 -62.93 6.92
N SER A 35 -27.98 -62.02 6.92
CA SER A 35 -29.35 -62.35 7.36
C SER A 35 -30.36 -61.36 6.76
N ASN A 36 -31.19 -61.91 5.86
CA ASN A 36 -32.40 -61.32 5.27
C ASN A 36 -33.37 -60.79 6.33
N ILE A 37 -33.99 -59.62 6.09
CA ILE A 37 -35.39 -59.32 6.47
C ILE A 37 -36.01 -58.37 5.42
N TYR A 38 -37.00 -58.93 4.72
CA TYR A 38 -38.22 -58.41 4.10
C TYR A 38 -38.34 -56.98 3.55
N ILE A 39 -38.70 -56.97 2.26
CA ILE A 39 -39.32 -55.89 1.47
C ILE A 39 -40.64 -55.44 2.12
N TYR A 40 -40.75 -54.16 2.46
CA TYR A 40 -42.00 -53.43 2.40
C TYR A 40 -41.86 -52.33 1.36
N SER A 41 -42.47 -52.56 0.20
CA SER A 41 -42.85 -51.53 -0.75
C SER A 41 -43.81 -50.58 -0.05
N ASN A 42 -43.37 -49.34 0.20
CA ASN A 42 -44.28 -48.22 0.37
C ASN A 42 -43.78 -47.09 -0.54
N THR A 43 -44.52 -46.95 -1.63
CA THR A 43 -44.67 -45.78 -2.47
C THR A 43 -44.50 -44.47 -1.67
N MET A 44 -43.38 -43.80 -1.88
CA MET A 44 -43.29 -42.35 -1.78
C MET A 44 -42.77 -41.88 -3.12
N ASP A 45 -43.66 -41.17 -3.82
CA ASP A 45 -43.49 -40.71 -5.18
C ASP A 45 -42.13 -40.05 -5.42
N ASP A 46 -41.52 -40.48 -6.52
CA ASP A 46 -40.37 -39.92 -7.23
C ASP A 46 -40.57 -38.43 -7.57
N ALA A 47 -40.54 -37.54 -6.57
CA ALA A 47 -40.61 -36.09 -6.78
C ALA A 47 -39.27 -35.47 -7.24
N PHE A 48 -38.25 -36.30 -7.51
CA PHE A 48 -36.92 -35.87 -7.91
C PHE A 48 -36.31 -36.67 -9.08
N ALA A 49 -37.00 -37.68 -9.62
CA ALA A 49 -36.51 -38.44 -10.77
C ALA A 49 -36.72 -37.70 -12.12
N ASP A 50 -37.57 -36.67 -12.15
CA ASP A 50 -37.86 -35.87 -13.34
C ASP A 50 -36.98 -34.62 -13.51
N LEU A 51 -36.01 -34.39 -12.63
CA LEU A 51 -34.97 -33.38 -12.88
C LEU A 51 -33.80 -34.00 -13.67
N LEU A 52 -34.14 -34.63 -14.81
CA LEU A 52 -33.20 -34.73 -15.91
C LEU A 52 -32.90 -33.29 -16.35
N LEU A 53 -31.81 -32.72 -15.81
CA LEU A 53 -31.10 -31.59 -16.41
C LEU A 53 -30.52 -32.07 -17.75
N ALA A 54 -31.40 -32.37 -18.70
CA ALA A 54 -31.04 -32.43 -20.09
C ALA A 54 -30.86 -30.97 -20.52
N ASP A 55 -29.61 -30.51 -20.53
CA ASP A 55 -29.26 -29.29 -21.23
C ASP A 55 -29.62 -29.54 -22.71
N PRO A 56 -30.49 -28.73 -23.34
CA PRO A 56 -30.94 -28.96 -24.72
C PRO A 56 -29.81 -28.83 -25.77
N GLU A 57 -28.55 -28.68 -25.35
CA GLU A 57 -27.37 -28.60 -26.20
C GLU A 57 -26.41 -29.80 -26.07
N ASP A 58 -26.72 -30.82 -25.27
CA ASP A 58 -25.90 -32.05 -25.16
C ASP A 58 -25.91 -32.91 -26.45
N GLU A 59 -26.66 -32.51 -27.48
CA GLU A 59 -26.63 -33.10 -28.84
C GLU A 59 -25.66 -32.40 -29.81
N GLN A 60 -24.81 -31.46 -29.37
CA GLN A 60 -23.78 -30.87 -30.25
C GLN A 60 -22.43 -31.59 -30.16
N PRO A 61 -21.91 -32.16 -31.27
CA PRO A 61 -20.71 -33.01 -31.28
C PRO A 61 -19.39 -32.23 -31.30
N GLU A 62 -19.34 -31.03 -30.74
CA GLU A 62 -18.10 -30.28 -30.58
C GLU A 62 -17.86 -30.06 -29.09
N MET A 63 -17.08 -30.96 -28.48
CA MET A 63 -16.52 -30.77 -27.15
C MET A 63 -15.65 -29.50 -27.16
N THR A 64 -16.27 -28.35 -26.96
CA THR A 64 -15.57 -27.17 -26.50
C THR A 64 -14.97 -27.55 -25.15
N SER A 65 -13.64 -27.46 -25.04
CA SER A 65 -12.94 -27.85 -23.82
C SER A 65 -13.59 -27.18 -22.61
N ARG A 66 -13.45 -27.76 -21.41
CA ARG A 66 -13.97 -27.12 -20.19
C ARG A 66 -13.53 -25.66 -20.09
N GLU A 67 -12.30 -25.35 -20.52
CA GLU A 67 -11.83 -23.96 -20.59
C GLU A 67 -12.63 -23.11 -21.58
N ALA A 68 -12.96 -23.63 -22.76
CA ALA A 68 -13.75 -22.90 -23.76
C ALA A 68 -15.19 -22.65 -23.30
N ARG A 69 -15.81 -23.59 -22.59
CA ARG A 69 -17.14 -23.42 -21.98
C ARG A 69 -17.13 -22.34 -20.90
N ILE A 70 -16.12 -22.36 -20.03
CA ILE A 70 -15.94 -21.33 -18.99
C ILE A 70 -15.68 -19.95 -19.62
N ALA A 71 -14.84 -19.88 -20.66
CA ALA A 71 -14.54 -18.63 -21.35
C ALA A 71 -15.77 -18.03 -22.05
N ARG A 72 -16.62 -18.88 -22.64
CA ARG A 72 -17.90 -18.47 -23.24
C ARG A 72 -18.86 -17.92 -22.20
N ALA A 73 -19.08 -18.67 -21.11
CA ALA A 73 -19.93 -18.24 -20.01
C ALA A 73 -19.46 -16.90 -19.39
N PHE A 74 -18.14 -16.70 -19.28
CA PHE A 74 -17.55 -15.44 -18.80
C PHE A 74 -17.73 -14.27 -19.79
N ASN A 75 -17.68 -14.53 -21.10
CA ASN A 75 -17.92 -13.51 -22.10
C ASN A 75 -19.41 -13.14 -22.20
N ASP A 76 -20.30 -14.11 -22.03
CA ASP A 76 -21.73 -13.85 -22.03
C ASP A 76 -22.17 -13.17 -20.74
N SER A 77 -21.56 -13.47 -19.58
CA SER A 77 -21.84 -12.73 -18.34
C SER A 77 -21.47 -11.24 -18.44
N LYS A 78 -20.38 -10.88 -19.13
CA LYS A 78 -20.01 -9.48 -19.41
C LYS A 78 -21.03 -8.74 -20.27
N LYS A 79 -21.74 -9.45 -21.16
CA LYS A 79 -22.79 -8.86 -22.02
C LYS A 79 -24.12 -8.74 -21.27
N SER A 80 -24.45 -9.75 -20.47
CA SER A 80 -25.72 -9.82 -19.73
C SER A 80 -25.76 -8.88 -18.53
N TYR A 81 -24.60 -8.58 -17.93
CA TYR A 81 -24.50 -7.76 -16.72
C TYR A 81 -23.49 -6.60 -16.87
N PRO A 82 -23.66 -5.71 -17.86
CA PRO A 82 -22.68 -4.65 -18.17
C PRO A 82 -22.60 -3.58 -17.07
N SER A 83 -23.63 -3.47 -16.22
CA SER A 83 -23.70 -2.53 -15.10
C SER A 83 -23.45 -3.17 -13.73
N GLU A 84 -23.25 -4.49 -13.66
CA GLU A 84 -23.03 -5.17 -12.40
C GLU A 84 -21.59 -4.99 -11.94
N ILE A 85 -21.42 -4.26 -10.84
CA ILE A 85 -20.13 -4.17 -10.16
C ILE A 85 -19.97 -5.50 -9.41
N VAL A 86 -19.01 -6.32 -9.83
CA VAL A 86 -18.61 -7.51 -9.07
C VAL A 86 -17.96 -7.02 -7.76
N VAL A 87 -18.78 -6.83 -6.75
CA VAL A 87 -18.32 -6.60 -5.38
C VAL A 87 -17.78 -7.94 -4.90
N THR A 88 -16.47 -8.12 -4.98
CA THR A 88 -15.84 -9.30 -4.38
C THR A 88 -15.83 -9.08 -2.86
N PRO A 89 -16.59 -9.85 -2.07
CA PRO A 89 -16.61 -9.67 -0.62
C PRO A 89 -15.20 -9.91 -0.06
N PRO A 90 -14.79 -9.16 0.99
CA PRO A 90 -13.54 -9.45 1.69
C PRO A 90 -13.51 -10.92 2.13
N GLY A 91 -12.46 -11.67 1.74
CA GLY A 91 -12.28 -13.07 2.15
C GLY A 91 -12.58 -14.14 1.08
N TRP A 92 -12.85 -13.76 -0.17
CA TRP A 92 -13.03 -14.73 -1.28
C TRP A 92 -11.72 -15.36 -1.80
N PHE A 93 -10.56 -14.82 -1.44
CA PHE A 93 -9.28 -15.50 -1.65
C PHE A 93 -9.11 -16.55 -0.53
N GLN A 94 -8.99 -17.82 -0.90
CA GLN A 94 -8.62 -18.85 0.06
C GLN A 94 -7.20 -18.56 0.58
N VAL A 95 -7.12 -18.16 1.84
CA VAL A 95 -5.87 -17.86 2.58
C VAL A 95 -4.98 -19.10 2.75
N GLY A 96 -5.51 -20.30 2.48
CA GLY A 96 -4.83 -21.58 2.65
C GLY A 96 -4.04 -22.02 1.42
N ALA A 97 -3.03 -21.25 1.02
CA ALA A 97 -1.83 -21.72 0.31
C ALA A 97 -1.01 -20.51 -0.17
N ILE A 98 -0.46 -19.73 0.76
CA ILE A 98 0.73 -18.94 0.41
C ILE A 98 1.87 -19.97 0.35
N HIS A 99 2.02 -20.61 -0.80
CA HIS A 99 3.30 -21.24 -1.10
C HIS A 99 4.27 -20.08 -1.36
N PRO A 100 5.46 -20.05 -0.74
CA PRO A 100 6.57 -19.23 -1.23
C PRO A 100 7.01 -19.82 -2.59
N GLY A 101 6.14 -19.70 -3.58
CA GLY A 101 6.35 -20.12 -4.94
C GLY A 101 6.77 -18.92 -5.79
N ASP A 102 7.45 -19.24 -6.88
CA ASP A 102 7.88 -18.36 -7.97
C ASP A 102 6.96 -17.13 -8.16
N LEU A 103 7.48 -15.94 -7.83
CA LEU A 103 6.77 -14.64 -7.89
C LEU A 103 6.17 -14.38 -9.28
N THR A 104 6.72 -14.99 -10.34
CA THR A 104 6.23 -14.84 -11.72
C THR A 104 4.88 -15.51 -11.96
N LYS A 105 4.45 -16.42 -11.09
CA LYS A 105 3.19 -17.19 -11.21
C LYS A 105 2.05 -16.61 -10.37
N LEU A 106 2.32 -15.62 -9.52
CA LEU A 106 1.31 -14.95 -8.73
C LEU A 106 0.64 -13.84 -9.55
N ASP A 107 -0.69 -13.76 -9.50
CA ASP A 107 -1.44 -12.62 -10.06
C ASP A 107 -1.00 -11.33 -9.35
N ALA A 108 -0.84 -10.24 -10.10
CA ALA A 108 -0.37 -8.94 -9.59
C ALA A 108 -1.18 -8.47 -8.38
N ARG A 109 -2.50 -8.72 -8.38
CA ARG A 109 -3.38 -8.39 -7.25
C ARG A 109 -3.11 -9.22 -6.01
N HIS A 110 -2.69 -10.47 -6.16
CA HIS A 110 -2.33 -11.33 -5.03
C HIS A 110 -1.04 -10.87 -4.36
N VAL A 111 -0.09 -10.38 -5.16
CA VAL A 111 1.17 -9.83 -4.67
C VAL A 111 0.93 -8.56 -3.85
N GLU A 112 0.19 -7.59 -4.40
CA GLU A 112 -0.19 -6.35 -3.72
C GLU A 112 -0.97 -6.63 -2.43
N TRP A 113 -1.99 -7.48 -2.51
CA TRP A 113 -2.81 -7.85 -1.36
C TRP A 113 -2.00 -8.51 -0.24
N SER A 114 -1.03 -9.38 -0.57
CA SER A 114 -0.21 -10.09 0.42
C SER A 114 0.63 -9.11 1.24
N VAL A 115 1.26 -8.14 0.56
CA VAL A 115 2.04 -7.08 1.22
C VAL A 115 1.14 -6.22 2.11
N GLN A 116 -0.01 -5.77 1.61
CA GLN A 116 -0.96 -4.96 2.37
C GLN A 116 -1.50 -5.71 3.60
N ARG A 117 -1.85 -6.99 3.44
CA ARG A 117 -2.30 -7.83 4.55
C ARG A 117 -1.24 -7.92 5.64
N LEU A 118 0.02 -8.19 5.27
CA LEU A 118 1.11 -8.29 6.25
C LEU A 118 1.30 -6.96 6.99
N TYR A 119 1.21 -5.83 6.28
CA TYR A 119 1.26 -4.51 6.88
C TYR A 119 0.12 -4.28 7.89
N LEU A 120 -1.12 -4.59 7.51
CA LEU A 120 -2.30 -4.46 8.38
C LEU A 120 -2.24 -5.40 9.60
N GLN A 121 -1.64 -6.58 9.44
CA GLN A 121 -1.37 -7.52 10.52
C GLN A 121 -0.16 -7.12 11.39
N ARG A 122 0.43 -5.94 11.16
CA ARG A 122 1.61 -5.42 11.87
C ARG A 122 2.86 -6.30 11.73
N SER A 123 2.87 -7.18 10.72
CA SER A 123 4.03 -8.01 10.38
C SER A 123 5.00 -7.22 9.50
N TYR A 124 5.46 -6.07 10.00
CA TYR A 124 6.16 -5.04 9.21
C TYR A 124 7.45 -5.56 8.57
N LYS A 125 8.22 -6.40 9.27
CA LYS A 125 9.45 -6.97 8.71
C LYS A 125 9.17 -7.85 7.50
N GLN A 126 8.15 -8.72 7.59
CA GLN A 126 7.76 -9.60 6.49
C GLN A 126 7.17 -8.79 5.32
N ALA A 127 6.33 -7.80 5.61
CA ALA A 127 5.77 -6.89 4.60
C ALA A 127 6.88 -6.14 3.86
N GLN A 128 7.88 -5.61 4.58
CA GLN A 128 9.02 -4.91 4.00
C GLN A 128 9.86 -5.85 3.12
N THR A 129 10.24 -7.02 3.63
CA THR A 129 11.03 -8.00 2.87
C THR A 129 10.33 -8.35 1.55
N LEU A 130 9.04 -8.69 1.61
CA LEU A 130 8.27 -9.02 0.41
C LEU A 130 8.16 -7.83 -0.56
N ALA A 131 7.91 -6.62 -0.07
CA ALA A 131 7.86 -5.41 -0.90
C ALA A 131 9.20 -5.14 -1.61
N LEU A 132 10.33 -5.31 -0.91
CA LEU A 132 11.67 -5.16 -1.49
C LEU A 132 11.96 -6.24 -2.55
N GLU A 133 11.61 -7.50 -2.27
CA GLU A 133 11.75 -8.60 -3.24
C GLU A 133 10.97 -8.32 -4.53
N ILE A 134 9.74 -7.80 -4.42
CA ILE A 134 8.92 -7.42 -5.57
C ILE A 134 9.57 -6.28 -6.35
N LEU A 135 10.08 -5.25 -5.68
CA LEU A 135 10.76 -4.12 -6.31
C LEU A 135 12.03 -4.56 -7.06
N LEU A 136 12.84 -5.42 -6.45
CA LEU A 136 14.03 -6.00 -7.07
C LEU A 136 13.67 -6.87 -8.28
N ALA A 137 12.67 -7.76 -8.14
CA ALA A 137 12.19 -8.61 -9.23
C ALA A 137 11.61 -7.80 -10.42
N ALA A 138 11.01 -6.64 -10.14
CA ALA A 138 10.54 -5.68 -11.14
C ALA A 138 11.68 -4.87 -11.81
N GLY A 139 12.91 -5.01 -11.33
CA GLY A 139 14.08 -4.26 -11.82
C GLY A 139 14.10 -2.80 -11.37
N VAL A 140 13.44 -2.46 -10.26
CA VAL A 140 13.58 -1.14 -9.64
C VAL A 140 14.98 -1.04 -9.04
N GLN A 141 15.74 -0.03 -9.47
CA GLN A 141 17.06 0.23 -8.91
C GLN A 141 16.89 0.73 -7.47
N LEU A 142 17.29 -0.10 -6.53
CA LEU A 142 17.39 0.23 -5.11
C LEU A 142 18.87 0.36 -4.75
N ASP A 143 19.16 1.14 -3.70
CA ASP A 143 20.51 1.21 -3.14
C ASP A 143 20.99 -0.22 -2.81
N PRO A 144 22.21 -0.63 -3.21
CA PRO A 144 22.77 -1.94 -2.88
C PRO A 144 22.75 -2.28 -1.38
N LEU A 145 22.67 -1.27 -0.50
CA LEU A 145 22.53 -1.46 0.95
C LEU A 145 21.17 -2.03 1.37
N LEU A 146 20.16 -1.99 0.49
CA LEU A 146 18.79 -2.46 0.75
C LEU A 146 18.56 -3.94 0.38
N GLY A 147 19.55 -4.61 -0.21
CA GLY A 147 19.49 -6.03 -0.53
C GLY A 147 20.55 -6.46 -1.56
N ASP A 148 20.98 -7.72 -1.48
CA ASP A 148 21.83 -8.31 -2.51
C ASP A 148 21.04 -8.39 -3.82
N ALA A 149 21.57 -7.76 -4.87
CA ALA A 149 21.03 -7.76 -6.23
C ALA A 149 21.11 -9.14 -6.92
N THR A 150 21.10 -10.24 -6.15
CA THR A 150 21.12 -11.62 -6.62
C THR A 150 19.75 -12.09 -7.12
N ALA A 151 18.68 -11.37 -6.80
CA ALA A 151 17.38 -11.57 -7.44
C ALA A 151 17.43 -10.97 -8.85
N ALA A 152 17.58 -11.83 -9.86
CA ALA A 152 17.64 -11.46 -11.26
C ALA A 152 16.52 -10.45 -11.61
N GLY A 153 16.90 -9.19 -11.86
CA GLY A 153 15.97 -8.18 -12.32
C GLY A 153 15.29 -8.63 -13.62
N GLY A 154 13.97 -8.41 -13.72
CA GLY A 154 13.21 -8.69 -14.95
C GLY A 154 12.33 -9.95 -14.91
N ALA A 155 12.17 -10.60 -13.76
CA ALA A 155 11.23 -11.70 -13.59
C ALA A 155 9.76 -11.24 -13.62
N LEU A 156 9.49 -10.02 -13.12
CA LEU A 156 8.17 -9.43 -13.13
C LEU A 156 8.03 -8.35 -14.22
N PRO A 157 6.89 -8.27 -14.92
CA PRO A 157 6.59 -7.14 -15.80
C PRO A 157 6.66 -5.81 -15.04
N LYS A 158 7.13 -4.76 -15.72
CA LYS A 158 7.11 -3.39 -15.18
C LYS A 158 5.67 -2.96 -14.93
N ASN A 159 5.40 -2.46 -13.74
CA ASN A 159 4.10 -1.93 -13.37
C ASN A 159 4.31 -0.78 -12.38
N GLU A 160 4.17 0.45 -12.89
CA GLU A 160 4.41 1.66 -12.08
C GLU A 160 3.44 1.77 -10.90
N ALA A 161 2.19 1.30 -11.03
CA ALA A 161 1.22 1.35 -9.95
C ALA A 161 1.66 0.46 -8.78
N ARG A 162 2.00 -0.81 -9.08
CA ARG A 162 2.56 -1.75 -8.11
C ARG A 162 3.82 -1.19 -7.47
N ASP A 163 4.77 -0.73 -8.27
CA ASP A 163 6.07 -0.29 -7.76
C ASP A 163 5.92 0.95 -6.84
N ARG A 164 4.98 1.86 -7.14
CA ARG A 164 4.65 2.99 -6.25
C ARG A 164 4.10 2.52 -4.92
N GLU A 165 3.19 1.54 -4.93
CA GLU A 165 2.59 0.98 -3.72
C GLU A 165 3.62 0.21 -2.88
N MET A 166 4.47 -0.60 -3.52
CA MET A 166 5.53 -1.33 -2.82
C MET A 166 6.54 -0.38 -2.17
N LEU A 167 6.92 0.71 -2.84
CA LEU A 167 7.76 1.76 -2.25
C LEU A 167 7.09 2.43 -1.04
N ASP A 168 5.82 2.82 -1.16
CA ASP A 168 5.06 3.44 -0.06
C ASP A 168 4.99 2.51 1.17
N VAL A 169 4.62 1.24 0.97
CA VAL A 169 4.54 0.26 2.07
C VAL A 169 5.92 -0.02 2.66
N ALA A 170 6.96 -0.17 1.84
CA ALA A 170 8.31 -0.43 2.32
C ALA A 170 8.84 0.71 3.19
N ILE A 171 8.62 1.98 2.79
CA ILE A 171 8.99 3.15 3.58
C ILE A 171 8.24 3.15 4.92
N ARG A 172 6.92 2.94 4.90
CA ARG A 172 6.11 2.90 6.13
C ARG A 172 6.56 1.78 7.06
N CYS A 173 6.87 0.60 6.53
CA CYS A 173 7.43 -0.49 7.32
C CYS A 173 8.77 -0.12 7.94
N ALA A 174 9.67 0.51 7.20
CA ALA A 174 10.97 0.95 7.70
C ALA A 174 10.81 1.90 8.91
N ILE A 175 9.90 2.88 8.81
CA ILE A 175 9.56 3.78 9.92
C ILE A 175 8.99 3.01 11.11
N LYS A 176 8.09 2.04 10.89
CA LYS A 176 7.51 1.22 11.98
C LYS A 176 8.51 0.28 12.64
N LEU A 177 9.58 -0.10 11.94
CA LEU A 177 10.66 -0.94 12.42
C LEU A 177 11.81 -0.15 13.07
N ASP A 178 11.68 1.18 13.12
CA ASP A 178 12.72 2.10 13.58
C ASP A 178 14.03 2.05 12.74
N ASP A 179 13.92 1.68 11.46
CA ASP A 179 15.06 1.53 10.55
C ASP A 179 15.27 2.81 9.71
N LYS A 180 15.98 3.79 10.30
CA LYS A 180 16.29 5.08 9.66
C LYS A 180 17.08 4.94 8.34
N PRO A 181 18.17 4.13 8.27
CA PRO A 181 18.92 3.96 7.03
C PRO A 181 18.06 3.46 5.87
N THR A 182 17.24 2.44 6.12
CA THR A 182 16.37 1.88 5.07
C THR A 182 15.28 2.86 4.65
N ALA A 183 14.66 3.56 5.61
CA ALA A 183 13.67 4.58 5.31
C ALA A 183 14.23 5.69 4.42
N LEU A 184 15.44 6.16 4.72
CA LEU A 184 16.14 7.19 3.94
C LEU A 184 16.46 6.72 2.53
N ALA A 185 17.07 5.52 2.40
CA ALA A 185 17.45 4.99 1.08
C ALA A 185 16.24 4.75 0.16
N LEU A 186 15.12 4.29 0.72
CA LEU A 186 13.86 4.15 -0.02
C LEU A 186 13.23 5.50 -0.40
N ALA A 187 13.31 6.50 0.49
CA ALA A 187 12.85 7.86 0.20
C ALA A 187 13.66 8.47 -0.96
N GLU A 188 14.98 8.32 -0.96
CA GLU A 188 15.88 8.75 -2.03
C GLU A 188 15.55 8.06 -3.36
N ALA A 189 15.36 6.73 -3.35
CA ALA A 189 14.98 5.96 -4.54
C ALA A 189 13.62 6.40 -5.13
N SER A 190 12.74 7.00 -4.33
CA SER A 190 11.43 7.46 -4.76
C SER A 190 11.42 8.87 -5.39
N ARG A 191 12.53 9.62 -5.35
CA ARG A 191 12.60 11.04 -5.73
C ARG A 191 12.03 11.37 -7.12
N SER A 192 12.35 10.55 -8.12
CA SER A 192 11.88 10.75 -9.50
C SER A 192 10.36 10.59 -9.67
N ARG A 193 9.65 10.07 -8.67
CA ARG A 193 8.23 9.69 -8.75
C ARG A 193 7.30 10.66 -8.02
N TRP A 194 7.82 11.58 -7.20
CA TRP A 194 7.01 12.46 -6.35
C TRP A 194 6.09 13.39 -7.17
N THR A 195 6.60 13.88 -8.31
CA THR A 195 5.88 14.83 -9.17
C THR A 195 4.50 14.33 -9.60
N ASN A 196 4.37 13.03 -9.85
CA ASN A 196 3.13 12.38 -10.32
C ASN A 196 2.47 11.52 -9.24
N ASN A 197 3.09 11.40 -8.06
CA ASN A 197 2.54 10.66 -6.93
C ASN A 197 2.69 11.46 -5.63
N PRO A 198 1.72 12.35 -5.34
CA PRO A 198 1.72 13.15 -4.12
C PRO A 198 1.74 12.31 -2.82
N GLY A 199 1.09 11.15 -2.83
CA GLY A 199 1.07 10.25 -1.68
C GLY A 199 2.46 9.70 -1.34
N LEU A 200 3.21 9.32 -2.37
CA LEU A 200 4.60 8.87 -2.19
C LEU A 200 5.52 10.02 -1.75
N GLY A 201 5.29 11.25 -2.23
CA GLY A 201 5.99 12.44 -1.75
C GLY A 201 5.75 12.71 -0.26
N HIS A 202 4.52 12.53 0.20
CA HIS A 202 4.18 12.64 1.62
C HIS A 202 4.94 11.61 2.47
N THR A 203 4.88 10.33 2.08
CA THR A 203 5.55 9.25 2.81
C THR A 203 7.08 9.35 2.76
N ALA A 204 7.66 9.82 1.65
CA ALA A 204 9.09 10.15 1.58
C ALA A 204 9.45 11.32 2.51
N GLY A 205 8.61 12.36 2.59
CA GLY A 205 8.78 13.47 3.53
C GLY A 205 8.78 13.02 4.99
N GLU A 206 7.88 12.10 5.37
CA GLU A 206 7.88 11.48 6.68
C GLU A 206 9.18 10.71 6.96
N ALA A 207 9.68 9.95 5.97
CA ALA A 207 10.92 9.19 6.10
C ALA A 207 12.16 10.08 6.28
N TYR A 208 12.27 11.19 5.54
CA TYR A 208 13.34 12.16 5.74
C TYR A 208 13.30 12.78 7.13
N LEU A 209 12.12 13.17 7.62
CA LEU A 209 11.97 13.70 8.98
C LEU A 209 12.32 12.65 10.05
N PHE A 210 11.93 11.40 9.82
CA PHE A 210 12.27 10.28 10.70
C PHE A 210 13.77 9.99 10.72
N ALA A 211 14.46 10.19 9.59
CA ALA A 211 15.91 10.03 9.46
C ALA A 211 16.72 11.29 9.86
N ASP A 212 16.11 12.26 10.55
CA ASP A 212 16.75 13.53 10.97
C ASP A 212 17.31 14.34 9.80
N ARG A 213 16.60 14.35 8.67
CA ARG A 213 16.93 15.10 7.44
C ARG A 213 15.83 16.09 7.07
N PRO A 214 15.52 17.08 7.93
CA PRO A 214 14.34 17.95 7.74
C PRO A 214 14.42 18.81 6.48
N TYR A 215 15.61 19.28 6.09
CA TYR A 215 15.75 20.06 4.86
C TYR A 215 15.34 19.27 3.62
N ASP A 216 15.77 18.00 3.51
CA ASP A 216 15.48 17.16 2.34
C ASP A 216 14.00 16.78 2.26
N SER A 217 13.31 16.76 3.41
CA SER A 217 11.86 16.52 3.45
C SER A 217 11.04 17.62 2.78
N ILE A 218 11.54 18.86 2.71
CA ILE A 218 10.80 20.03 2.20
C ILE A 218 10.39 19.80 0.74
N SER A 219 11.33 19.37 -0.12
CA SER A 219 11.04 19.13 -1.54
C SER A 219 9.99 18.03 -1.73
N ALA A 220 10.11 16.92 -1.00
CA ALA A 220 9.15 15.82 -1.04
C ALA A 220 7.73 16.26 -0.63
N LEU A 221 7.63 17.04 0.45
CA LEU A 221 6.36 17.56 0.97
C LEU A 221 5.76 18.65 0.08
N LEU A 222 6.57 19.50 -0.56
CA LEU A 222 6.10 20.47 -1.56
C LEU A 222 5.51 19.77 -2.79
N HIS A 223 6.10 18.65 -3.22
CA HIS A 223 5.52 17.83 -4.28
C HIS A 223 4.20 17.16 -3.85
N ALA A 224 4.05 16.83 -2.57
CA ALA A 224 2.83 16.22 -2.02
C ALA A 224 1.61 17.16 -2.02
N VAL A 225 1.83 18.49 -2.01
CA VAL A 225 0.75 19.50 -1.99
C VAL A 225 0.46 20.11 -3.35
N ARG A 226 1.20 19.74 -4.41
CA ARG A 226 1.11 20.37 -5.73
C ARG A 226 -0.21 20.14 -6.48
N LEU A 227 -0.74 18.92 -6.44
CA LEU A 227 -1.79 18.46 -7.38
C LEU A 227 -3.19 18.40 -6.76
N ARG A 228 -3.33 18.68 -5.47
CA ARG A 228 -4.58 18.51 -4.72
C ARG A 228 -4.67 19.57 -3.65
N THR A 229 -5.87 19.83 -3.15
CA THR A 229 -6.06 20.62 -1.93
C THR A 229 -5.18 20.04 -0.83
N PRO A 230 -4.24 20.82 -0.26
CA PRO A 230 -3.30 20.33 0.74
C PRO A 230 -4.05 19.83 1.98
N SER A 231 -3.74 18.62 2.43
CA SER A 231 -4.33 18.09 3.67
C SER A 231 -3.60 18.65 4.90
N HIS A 232 -4.33 18.74 6.02
CA HIS A 232 -3.77 19.18 7.30
C HIS A 232 -2.47 18.43 7.66
N GLN A 233 -2.45 17.10 7.51
CA GLN A 233 -1.29 16.27 7.84
C GLN A 233 -0.04 16.67 7.06
N VAL A 234 -0.15 16.87 5.74
CA VAL A 234 0.99 17.22 4.90
C VAL A 234 1.48 18.63 5.22
N LEU A 235 0.55 19.58 5.43
CA LEU A 235 0.89 20.95 5.82
C LEU A 235 1.59 21.00 7.19
N SER A 236 1.09 20.26 8.18
CA SER A 236 1.71 20.19 9.51
C SER A 236 3.12 19.58 9.46
N LEU A 237 3.34 18.56 8.63
CA LEU A 237 4.67 18.01 8.42
C LEU A 237 5.62 19.00 7.73
N LEU A 238 5.13 19.71 6.71
CA LEU A 238 5.94 20.73 6.01
C LEU A 238 6.30 21.89 6.94
N ALA A 239 5.35 22.39 7.72
CA ALA A 239 5.61 23.40 8.74
C ALA A 239 6.67 22.94 9.74
N ARG A 240 6.55 21.70 10.24
CA ARG A 240 7.56 21.11 11.14
C ARG A 240 8.93 21.05 10.48
N ALA A 241 9.01 20.57 9.24
CA ALA A 241 10.26 20.51 8.49
C ALA A 241 10.93 21.88 8.34
N LEU A 242 10.14 22.91 8.00
CA LEU A 242 10.61 24.29 7.86
C LEU A 242 11.12 24.85 9.19
N HIS A 243 10.38 24.69 10.28
CA HIS A 243 10.81 25.16 11.61
C HIS A 243 12.07 24.44 12.11
N THR A 244 12.14 23.11 11.96
CA THR A 244 13.34 22.35 12.35
C THR A 244 14.55 22.78 11.51
N THR A 245 14.38 22.94 10.20
CA THR A 245 15.45 23.42 9.30
C THR A 245 15.90 24.84 9.66
N SER A 246 14.96 25.72 10.03
CA SER A 246 15.26 27.09 10.48
C SER A 246 16.19 27.08 11.69
N ALA A 247 15.91 26.22 12.67
CA ALA A 247 16.72 26.08 13.87
C ALA A 247 18.09 25.46 13.57
N GLU A 248 18.16 24.40 12.75
CA GLU A 248 19.41 23.71 12.41
C GLU A 248 20.37 24.59 11.60
N ARG A 249 19.82 25.41 10.67
CA ARG A 249 20.61 26.23 9.75
C ARG A 249 20.75 27.68 10.18
N ASN A 250 20.10 28.10 11.27
CA ASN A 250 20.00 29.49 11.71
C ASN A 250 19.53 30.45 10.59
N ASN A 251 18.61 29.98 9.75
CA ASN A 251 18.05 30.79 8.66
C ASN A 251 16.59 31.14 8.97
N PRO A 252 16.26 32.42 9.25
CA PRO A 252 14.92 32.83 9.65
C PRO A 252 13.90 32.73 8.50
N ALA A 253 14.34 32.73 7.23
CA ALA A 253 13.44 32.62 6.10
C ALA A 253 12.63 31.31 6.12
N PHE A 254 13.23 30.20 6.57
CA PHE A 254 12.49 28.96 6.81
C PHE A 254 11.45 29.11 7.92
N GLY A 255 11.76 29.87 8.98
CA GLY A 255 10.83 30.14 10.07
C GLY A 255 9.61 30.92 9.60
N GLU A 256 9.81 31.95 8.77
CA GLU A 256 8.72 32.74 8.19
C GLU A 256 7.82 31.90 7.28
N LEU A 257 8.42 31.08 6.40
CA LEU A 257 7.65 30.13 5.59
C LEU A 257 6.89 29.13 6.47
N GLY A 258 7.54 28.58 7.50
CA GLY A 258 6.94 27.66 8.46
C GLY A 258 5.73 28.26 9.19
N ASN A 259 5.78 29.55 9.55
CA ASN A 259 4.67 30.26 10.18
C ASN A 259 3.45 30.33 9.27
N VAL A 260 3.65 30.69 8.00
CA VAL A 260 2.57 30.77 6.99
C VAL A 260 1.94 29.40 6.76
N ILE A 261 2.76 28.36 6.60
CA ILE A 261 2.27 26.98 6.42
C ILE A 261 1.56 26.46 7.67
N SER A 262 2.04 26.80 8.88
CA SER A 262 1.39 26.44 10.14
C SER A 262 0.01 27.08 10.26
N GLU A 263 -0.12 28.35 9.88
CA GLU A 263 -1.41 29.03 9.86
C GLU A 263 -2.37 28.34 8.88
N TYR A 264 -1.89 27.97 7.70
CA TYR A 264 -2.70 27.23 6.74
C TYR A 264 -3.10 25.84 7.25
N ALA A 265 -2.17 25.12 7.89
CA ALA A 265 -2.47 23.84 8.54
C ALA A 265 -3.56 23.98 9.61
N ASN A 266 -3.53 25.04 10.41
CA ASN A 266 -4.53 25.30 11.45
C ASN A 266 -5.93 25.56 10.86
N ARG A 267 -6.01 26.22 9.70
CA ARG A 267 -7.30 26.45 9.02
C ARG A 267 -7.90 25.18 8.42
N THR A 268 -7.06 24.26 7.94
CA THR A 268 -7.51 22.99 7.36
C THR A 268 -7.83 21.93 8.42
N LYS A 269 -7.34 22.10 9.65
CA LYS A 269 -7.52 21.15 10.76
C LYS A 269 -8.98 20.80 11.06
N PRO A 270 -9.94 21.74 11.18
CA PRO A 270 -11.33 21.39 11.52
C PRO A 270 -12.01 20.52 10.45
N LEU A 271 -11.71 20.77 9.17
CA LEU A 271 -12.22 19.94 8.07
C LEU A 271 -11.60 18.54 8.09
N PHE A 272 -10.32 18.45 8.44
CA PHE A 272 -9.63 17.18 8.61
C PHE A 272 -10.20 16.38 9.80
N ASP A 273 -10.38 17.01 10.97
CA ASP A 273 -10.88 16.37 12.19
C ASP A 273 -12.33 15.88 12.07
N LYS A 274 -13.14 16.55 11.24
CA LYS A 274 -14.53 16.15 10.95
C LYS A 274 -14.65 14.80 10.22
N GLY A 275 -13.56 14.34 9.59
CA GLY A 275 -13.51 13.08 8.86
C GLY A 275 -14.37 13.07 7.58
N LEU A 276 -14.33 11.93 6.87
CA LEU A 276 -15.05 11.77 5.58
C LEU A 276 -16.56 11.58 5.75
N PHE A 277 -17.02 11.20 6.93
CA PHE A 277 -18.42 10.91 7.23
C PHE A 277 -18.86 11.73 8.44
N PRO A 278 -19.28 12.99 8.25
CA PRO A 278 -19.81 13.78 9.34
C PRO A 278 -21.04 13.08 9.92
N GLU A 279 -21.08 12.87 11.23
CA GLU A 279 -22.33 12.49 11.87
C GLU A 279 -23.36 13.58 11.58
N GLN A 280 -24.49 13.21 10.97
CA GLN A 280 -25.56 14.15 10.57
C GLN A 280 -26.33 14.74 11.77
N ASN A 281 -25.82 14.57 12.99
CA ASN A 281 -26.51 15.00 14.19
C ASN A 281 -26.04 16.38 14.63
N GLY A 282 -26.81 17.39 14.25
CA GLY A 282 -26.96 18.61 15.03
C GLY A 282 -26.14 19.81 14.55
N GLN A 283 -26.88 20.85 14.14
CA GLN A 283 -26.44 22.24 14.06
C GLN A 283 -25.28 22.51 13.09
N GLN A 284 -25.63 22.69 11.82
CA GLN A 284 -24.87 23.59 10.95
C GLN A 284 -24.91 25.01 11.57
N GLY A 285 -23.96 25.29 12.44
CA GLY A 285 -23.62 26.64 12.84
C GLY A 285 -23.22 27.41 11.59
N LYS A 286 -24.16 28.16 11.02
CA LYS A 286 -23.84 29.29 10.16
C LYS A 286 -23.01 30.26 10.98
N GLY A 287 -21.70 30.22 10.81
CA GLY A 287 -20.81 31.23 11.38
C GLY A 287 -19.38 30.75 11.58
N ARG A 288 -18.48 31.21 10.72
CA ARG A 288 -17.72 32.43 11.05
C ARG A 288 -17.14 33.00 9.76
N ILE A 289 -17.24 34.32 9.67
CA ILE A 289 -16.61 35.17 8.65
C ILE A 289 -15.17 34.68 8.51
N LYS A 290 -14.78 34.27 7.29
CA LYS A 290 -13.38 33.99 6.93
C LYS A 290 -12.60 35.25 7.30
N GLU A 291 -11.90 35.23 8.44
CA GLU A 291 -10.84 36.22 8.68
C GLU A 291 -9.98 36.18 7.43
N LYS A 292 -9.78 37.34 6.79
CA LYS A 292 -8.89 37.42 5.64
C LYS A 292 -7.55 36.92 6.14
N ALA A 293 -7.23 35.70 5.72
CA ALA A 293 -5.92 35.13 5.84
C ALA A 293 -4.89 36.23 5.59
N ASN A 294 -3.94 36.42 6.52
CA ASN A 294 -2.82 37.31 6.28
C ASN A 294 -1.89 36.61 5.27
N VAL A 295 -2.33 36.55 4.01
CA VAL A 295 -1.58 35.95 2.91
C VAL A 295 -0.46 36.92 2.56
N PRO A 296 0.81 36.55 2.74
CA PRO A 296 1.92 37.41 2.35
C PRO A 296 1.90 37.63 0.84
N ALA A 297 2.35 38.80 0.40
CA ALA A 297 2.47 39.08 -1.03
C ALA A 297 3.43 38.09 -1.71
N GLU A 298 3.15 37.73 -2.96
CA GLU A 298 3.95 36.76 -3.74
C GLU A 298 5.45 37.08 -3.73
N GLY A 299 5.81 38.35 -3.94
CA GLY A 299 7.20 38.79 -3.94
C GLY A 299 7.91 38.65 -2.58
N VAL A 300 7.15 38.60 -1.48
CA VAL A 300 7.70 38.34 -0.14
C VAL A 300 7.97 36.85 0.05
N VAL A 301 6.99 35.99 -0.28
CA VAL A 301 7.16 34.53 -0.20
C VAL A 301 8.30 34.05 -1.09
N ARG A 302 8.37 34.57 -2.33
CA ARG A 302 9.45 34.24 -3.27
C ARG A 302 10.83 34.62 -2.70
N ARG A 303 10.93 35.80 -2.06
CA ARG A 303 12.18 36.25 -1.45
C ARG A 303 12.61 35.32 -0.32
N TRP A 304 11.70 34.99 0.60
CA TRP A 304 11.99 34.05 1.68
C TRP A 304 12.39 32.67 1.13
N ALA A 305 11.71 32.16 0.10
CA ALA A 305 12.06 30.88 -0.52
C ALA A 305 13.47 30.88 -1.14
N VAL A 306 13.86 31.97 -1.80
CA VAL A 306 15.21 32.13 -2.35
C VAL A 306 16.26 32.30 -1.24
N GLU A 307 15.99 33.11 -0.22
CA GLU A 307 16.86 33.29 0.96
C GLU A 307 17.03 31.99 1.76
N ALA A 308 16.02 31.13 1.76
CA ALA A 308 16.06 29.78 2.33
C ALA A 308 16.94 28.81 1.51
N GLY A 309 17.35 29.18 0.30
CA GLY A 309 18.16 28.33 -0.58
C GLY A 309 17.37 27.23 -1.28
N LEU A 310 16.04 27.39 -1.43
CA LEU A 310 15.22 26.46 -2.20
C LEU A 310 15.54 26.56 -3.70
N GLY A 311 15.45 25.44 -4.42
CA GLY A 311 15.60 25.40 -5.88
C GLY A 311 14.45 26.10 -6.60
N GLU A 312 14.61 26.41 -7.88
CA GLU A 312 13.61 27.16 -8.65
C GLU A 312 12.23 26.47 -8.66
N VAL A 313 12.22 25.14 -8.74
CA VAL A 313 10.98 24.34 -8.69
C VAL A 313 10.33 24.47 -7.33
N GLU A 314 11.08 24.28 -6.23
CA GLU A 314 10.56 24.42 -4.87
C GLU A 314 10.08 25.84 -4.57
N VAL A 315 10.78 26.87 -5.06
CA VAL A 315 10.34 28.27 -4.96
C VAL A 315 8.98 28.45 -5.62
N GLY A 316 8.79 27.92 -6.83
CA GLY A 316 7.51 27.97 -7.53
C GLY A 316 6.39 27.25 -6.76
N LEU A 317 6.67 26.08 -6.20
CA LEU A 317 5.69 25.32 -5.41
C LEU A 317 5.34 26.04 -4.09
N MET A 318 6.33 26.60 -3.41
CA MET A 318 6.13 27.34 -2.16
C MET A 318 5.30 28.61 -2.39
N VAL A 319 5.60 29.35 -3.45
CA VAL A 319 4.82 30.53 -3.85
C VAL A 319 3.38 30.13 -4.19
N GLY A 320 3.21 29.08 -5.00
CA GLY A 320 1.87 28.56 -5.31
C GLY A 320 1.09 28.22 -4.05
N LEU A 321 1.69 27.45 -3.14
CA LEU A 321 1.07 27.01 -1.90
C LEU A 321 0.67 28.16 -0.96
N CYS A 322 1.55 29.14 -0.78
CA CYS A 322 1.33 30.24 0.15
C CYS A 322 0.41 31.33 -0.43
N CYS A 323 0.38 31.50 -1.75
CA CYS A 323 -0.30 32.62 -2.40
C CYS A 323 -1.61 32.25 -3.11
N THR A 324 -1.92 30.96 -3.31
CA THR A 324 -3.28 30.55 -3.65
C THR A 324 -4.17 30.79 -2.43
N GLY A 325 -4.87 31.93 -2.40
CA GLY A 325 -5.88 32.19 -1.38
C GLY A 325 -6.97 31.12 -1.43
N ASP A 326 -7.75 30.99 -0.34
CA ASP A 326 -8.94 30.13 -0.21
C ASP A 326 -10.10 30.52 -1.17
N GLY A 327 -9.78 31.10 -2.32
CA GLY A 327 -10.66 31.77 -3.27
C GLY A 327 -10.38 31.31 -4.69
N GLU A 328 -10.59 30.02 -4.92
CA GLU A 328 -11.27 29.49 -6.09
C GLU A 328 -11.75 28.08 -5.69
N GLU A 329 -12.83 28.06 -4.88
CA GLU A 329 -13.74 26.94 -5.01
C GLU A 329 -14.20 26.96 -6.47
N ASP A 330 -13.72 26.02 -7.27
CA ASP A 330 -14.40 25.58 -8.48
C ASP A 330 -15.82 25.19 -8.05
N VAL A 331 -16.74 26.17 -8.04
CA VAL A 331 -18.19 25.97 -7.95
C VAL A 331 -18.70 25.27 -9.23
N SER A 332 -17.83 24.99 -10.20
CA SER A 332 -18.16 24.20 -11.39
C SER A 332 -17.45 22.84 -11.39
N GLY A 333 -18.20 21.83 -10.98
CA GLY A 333 -18.11 20.49 -11.54
C GLY A 333 -17.32 19.49 -10.69
N GLU A 334 -18.05 18.50 -10.19
CA GLU A 334 -17.50 17.21 -9.80
C GLU A 334 -16.52 16.71 -10.89
N ARG A 335 -15.21 16.83 -10.63
CA ARG A 335 -14.22 16.10 -11.43
C ARG A 335 -14.36 14.63 -11.08
N SER A 336 -15.06 13.91 -11.95
CA SER A 336 -15.14 12.46 -11.93
C SER A 336 -13.74 11.85 -11.83
N VAL A 337 -13.58 10.95 -10.85
CA VAL A 337 -12.34 10.18 -10.55
C VAL A 337 -11.88 9.33 -11.75
N ARG A 338 -12.66 9.24 -12.83
CA ARG A 338 -12.39 8.44 -14.03
C ARG A 338 -11.62 9.17 -15.15
N THR A 339 -11.11 10.37 -14.92
CA THR A 339 -10.30 11.10 -15.93
C THR A 339 -8.87 11.36 -15.47
N LEU A 340 -8.19 10.27 -15.09
CA LEU A 340 -6.72 10.22 -15.02
C LEU A 340 -6.22 8.97 -15.72
#